data_AF-A0A3A2ZY77-F1
#
_entry.id   AF-A0A3A2ZY77-F1
#
_cell.length_a   1.000
_cell.length_b   1.000
_cell.length_c   1.000
_cell.angle_alpha   90.00
_cell.angle_beta   90.00
_cell.angle_gamma   90.00
#
_symmetry.space_group_name_H-M   'P 1'
#
loop_
_entity.id
_entity.type
_entity.pdbx_description
1 polymer ?
#
loop_
_entity_poly.entity_id
_entity_poly.type
_entity_poly.pdbx_seq_one_letter_code
_entity_poly.pdbx_strand_id
1 'polypeptide(L)'
;MSGSAALEYGFPSTHSTNAVSVAVYSLAMLNSPDSTLSPGVNALLQAVTYLYVTSIVLGRLYCGMHGFFDVVIGCLLGALIGVVEYSYGGVFSDFVASSAKNVLVIVLVVLALVRVHPEPADDCPCYDDSLAFAGVFLGAEISTWHFARSPIAWTEPCLATVPYRFESLGIVKTVLRIVLGVLLIFSWREIMKPFLLRILPPIFRALGKLGLLLPRRFFTQASQYNKVPSQLKDHDVLPSFSEIPSIITNIRHPRKRAVSVGPQSEADAYEALAYREKRRRESLSGGSRASPAADGGNKQDGLTAKLDEYEHMMGTGGPRTRSANGANANGNACIPADLPENATESSDEAEMFSRIKKPRVR
;
A
#
# COMPACT_ATOMS: atom_id res chain seq x y z
N MET A 1 -2.76 4.94 13.29
CA MET A 1 -2.22 4.33 12.05
C MET A 1 -3.19 4.60 10.91
N SER A 2 -2.68 4.78 9.68
CA SER A 2 -3.56 4.80 8.50
C SER A 2 -4.20 3.43 8.35
N GLY A 3 -5.51 3.33 8.14
CA GLY A 3 -6.20 2.04 8.03
C GLY A 3 -5.77 1.23 6.79
N SER A 4 -5.15 1.89 5.81
CA SER A 4 -4.61 1.30 4.59
C SER A 4 -3.26 0.60 4.79
N ALA A 5 -2.42 1.06 5.73
CA ALA A 5 -1.07 0.51 5.94
C ALA A 5 -1.08 -0.91 6.55
N ALA A 6 -2.19 -1.29 7.21
CA ALA A 6 -2.38 -2.64 7.75
C ALA A 6 -2.84 -3.65 6.69
N LEU A 7 -3.25 -3.18 5.50
CA LEU A 7 -3.70 -4.00 4.38
C LEU A 7 -2.57 -4.26 3.36
N GLU A 8 -1.38 -3.71 3.58
CA GLU A 8 -0.23 -3.92 2.70
C GLU A 8 0.37 -5.32 2.90
N TYR A 9 0.73 -5.97 1.80
CA TYR A 9 1.41 -7.27 1.88
C TYR A 9 2.77 -7.15 2.58
N GLY A 10 3.05 -8.12 3.43
CA GLY A 10 4.26 -8.16 4.24
C GLY A 10 5.55 -8.40 3.45
N PHE A 11 5.51 -9.10 2.31
CA PHE A 11 6.74 -9.62 1.69
C PHE A 11 6.99 -9.11 0.26
N PRO A 12 8.20 -8.60 -0.05
CA PRO A 12 9.23 -8.11 0.88
C PRO A 12 8.83 -6.76 1.49
N SER A 13 9.47 -6.35 2.60
CA SER A 13 9.15 -5.06 3.23
C SER A 13 9.55 -3.88 2.34
N THR A 14 8.55 -3.20 1.76
CA THR A 14 8.72 -2.05 0.84
C THR A 14 9.39 -0.86 1.51
N HIS A 15 8.98 -0.55 2.75
CA HIS A 15 9.58 0.54 3.53
C HIS A 15 11.05 0.30 3.84
N SER A 16 11.42 -0.92 4.24
CA SER A 16 12.82 -1.29 4.47
C SER A 16 13.61 -1.27 3.17
N THR A 17 13.05 -1.80 2.07
CA THR A 17 13.67 -1.77 0.74
C THR A 17 13.98 -0.33 0.31
N ASN A 18 13.01 0.57 0.38
CA ASN A 18 13.19 1.97 0.01
C ASN A 18 14.22 2.67 0.91
N ALA A 19 14.06 2.58 2.24
CA ALA A 19 14.96 3.23 3.18
C ALA A 19 16.42 2.77 3.02
N VAL A 20 16.65 1.46 2.86
CA VAL A 20 17.99 0.90 2.65
C VAL A 20 18.56 1.30 1.29
N SER A 21 17.77 1.31 0.22
CA SER A 21 18.25 1.74 -1.10
C SER A 21 18.76 3.19 -1.10
N VAL A 22 17.99 4.10 -0.50
CA VAL A 22 18.36 5.52 -0.34
C VAL A 22 19.58 5.65 0.56
N ALA A 23 19.63 4.90 1.67
CA ALA A 23 20.76 4.95 2.60
C ALA A 23 22.06 4.47 1.94
N VAL A 24 22.02 3.34 1.23
CA VAL A 24 23.19 2.79 0.52
C VAL A 24 23.68 3.75 -0.55
N TYR A 25 22.78 4.28 -1.38
CA TYR A 25 23.14 5.29 -2.39
C TYR A 25 23.75 6.54 -1.74
N SER A 26 23.13 7.06 -0.68
CA SER A 26 23.60 8.27 0.01
C SER A 26 24.97 8.05 0.67
N LEU A 27 25.18 6.91 1.33
CA LEU A 27 26.46 6.57 1.94
C LEU A 27 27.54 6.39 0.87
N ALA A 28 27.23 5.78 -0.27
CA ALA A 28 28.16 5.64 -1.38
C ALA A 28 28.54 7.01 -1.98
N MET A 29 27.58 7.93 -2.09
CA MET A 29 27.83 9.31 -2.53
C MET A 29 28.68 10.10 -1.51
N LEU A 30 28.37 10.00 -0.22
CA LEU A 30 29.12 10.68 0.85
C LEU A 30 30.59 10.20 0.93
N ASN A 31 30.84 8.92 0.65
CA ASN A 31 32.17 8.32 0.65
C ASN A 31 32.84 8.33 -0.74
N SER A 32 32.24 9.00 -1.74
CA SER A 32 32.86 9.13 -3.06
C SER A 32 34.12 10.00 -2.98
N PRO A 33 35.14 9.73 -3.83
CA PRO A 33 36.38 10.50 -3.86
C PRO A 33 36.17 11.97 -4.26
N ASP A 34 35.04 12.27 -4.92
CA ASP A 34 34.67 13.62 -5.37
C ASP A 34 33.95 14.46 -4.30
N SER A 35 33.77 13.92 -3.09
CA SER A 35 33.07 14.60 -2.00
C SER A 35 33.87 15.81 -1.49
N THR A 36 33.33 17.01 -1.70
CA THR A 36 33.92 18.28 -1.22
C THR A 36 33.55 18.62 0.22
N LEU A 37 32.86 17.72 0.92
CA LEU A 37 32.35 17.98 2.26
C LEU A 37 33.46 17.91 3.32
N SER A 38 33.40 18.80 4.31
CA SER A 38 34.30 18.72 5.46
C SER A 38 34.09 17.39 6.21
N PRO A 39 35.16 16.78 6.79
CA PRO A 39 35.06 15.49 7.46
C PRO A 39 34.01 15.45 8.57
N GLY A 40 33.86 16.54 9.34
CA GLY A 40 32.85 16.64 10.40
C GLY A 40 31.41 16.64 9.87
N VAL A 41 31.15 17.38 8.78
CA VAL A 41 29.83 17.39 8.13
C VAL A 41 29.53 16.04 7.48
N ASN A 42 30.51 15.42 6.83
CA ASN A 42 30.36 14.09 6.26
C ASN A 42 30.00 13.06 7.34
N ALA A 43 30.75 13.02 8.44
CA ALA A 43 30.47 12.13 9.57
C ALA A 43 29.07 12.36 10.16
N LEU A 44 28.64 13.62 10.31
CA LEU A 44 27.29 13.95 10.78
C LEU A 44 26.21 13.42 9.82
N LEU A 45 26.37 13.64 8.51
CA LEU A 45 25.42 13.16 7.51
C LEU A 45 25.34 11.64 7.49
N GLN A 46 26.47 10.94 7.59
CA GLN A 46 26.48 9.48 7.71
C GLN A 46 25.74 9.02 8.98
N ALA A 47 25.99 9.66 10.13
CA ALA A 47 25.29 9.33 11.38
C ALA A 47 23.77 9.53 11.25
N VAL A 48 23.33 10.62 10.60
CA VAL A 48 21.91 10.86 10.31
C VAL A 48 21.35 9.79 9.37
N THR A 49 22.08 9.39 8.32
CA THR A 49 21.65 8.32 7.41
C THR A 49 21.51 6.98 8.12
N TYR A 50 22.45 6.61 9.00
CA TYR A 50 22.36 5.40 9.80
C TYR A 50 21.19 5.43 10.78
N LEU A 51 20.95 6.58 11.43
CA LEU A 51 19.79 6.77 12.31
C LEU A 51 18.48 6.63 11.53
N TYR A 52 18.38 7.29 10.37
CA TYR A 52 17.23 7.21 9.47
C TYR A 52 16.89 5.77 9.08
N VAL A 53 17.84 5.03 8.52
CA VAL A 53 17.59 3.66 8.04
C VAL A 53 17.27 2.71 9.20
N THR A 54 18.02 2.81 10.31
CA THR A 54 17.79 1.96 11.49
C THR A 54 16.42 2.23 12.09
N SER A 55 16.00 3.49 12.17
CA SER A 55 14.69 3.87 12.72
C SER A 55 13.52 3.28 11.91
N ILE A 56 13.62 3.27 10.59
CA ILE A 56 12.57 2.70 9.71
C ILE A 56 12.55 1.18 9.82
N VAL A 57 13.71 0.54 9.71
CA VAL A 57 13.85 -0.92 9.75
C VAL A 57 13.34 -1.48 11.08
N LEU A 58 13.80 -0.91 12.21
CA LEU A 58 13.32 -1.29 13.53
C LEU A 58 11.85 -0.89 13.75
N GLY A 59 11.41 0.23 13.19
CA GLY A 59 10.02 0.68 13.27
C GLY A 59 9.04 -0.31 12.62
N ARG A 60 9.43 -0.96 11.50
CA ARG A 60 8.60 -2.00 10.86
C ARG A 60 8.44 -3.24 11.76
N LEU A 61 9.51 -3.63 12.47
CA LEU A 61 9.48 -4.74 13.43
C LEU A 61 8.71 -4.38 14.71
N TYR A 62 8.97 -3.20 15.27
CA TYR A 62 8.35 -2.72 16.51
C TYR A 62 6.83 -2.57 16.38
N CYS A 63 6.36 -2.05 15.25
CA CYS A 63 4.92 -1.92 14.97
C CYS A 63 4.26 -3.25 14.58
N GLY A 64 5.01 -4.37 14.51
CA GLY A 64 4.49 -5.69 14.14
C GLY A 64 3.97 -5.78 12.71
N MET A 65 4.35 -4.84 11.82
CA MET A 65 3.83 -4.78 10.45
C MET A 65 4.57 -5.72 9.48
N HIS A 66 5.69 -6.31 9.90
CA HIS A 66 6.46 -7.27 9.11
C HIS A 66 7.17 -8.30 9.99
N GLY A 67 7.36 -9.50 9.44
CA GLY A 67 8.26 -10.48 10.01
C GLY A 67 9.74 -10.13 9.79
N PHE A 68 10.62 -10.80 10.54
CA PHE A 68 12.06 -10.65 10.36
C PHE A 68 12.52 -10.99 8.94
N PHE A 69 11.94 -12.03 8.34
CA PHE A 69 12.29 -12.47 6.99
C PHE A 69 11.96 -11.39 5.93
N ASP A 70 10.78 -10.79 6.02
CA ASP A 70 10.33 -9.72 5.13
C ASP A 70 11.28 -8.52 5.14
N VAL A 71 11.74 -8.16 6.34
CA VAL A 71 12.66 -7.05 6.55
C VAL A 71 14.05 -7.39 6.03
N VAL A 72 14.57 -8.58 6.31
CA VAL A 72 15.90 -9.01 5.83
C VAL A 72 15.94 -9.03 4.30
N ILE A 73 14.96 -9.66 3.66
CA ILE A 73 14.91 -9.70 2.19
C ILE A 73 14.70 -8.30 1.61
N GLY A 74 13.85 -7.48 2.22
CA GLY A 74 13.68 -6.09 1.82
C GLY A 74 14.98 -5.28 1.91
N CYS A 75 15.74 -5.43 2.99
CA CYS A 75 17.04 -4.78 3.15
C CYS A 75 18.06 -5.23 2.10
N LEU A 76 18.13 -6.54 1.81
CA LEU A 76 19.04 -7.06 0.78
C LEU A 76 18.67 -6.53 -0.62
N LEU A 77 17.38 -6.53 -0.96
CA LEU A 77 16.89 -5.99 -2.22
C LEU A 77 17.15 -4.48 -2.33
N GLY A 78 16.90 -3.74 -1.25
CA GLY A 78 17.18 -2.31 -1.19
C GLY A 78 18.65 -2.00 -1.39
N ALA A 79 19.54 -2.74 -0.72
CA ALA A 79 20.98 -2.59 -0.88
C ALA A 79 21.44 -2.89 -2.31
N LEU A 80 20.92 -3.96 -2.93
CA LEU A 80 21.20 -4.29 -4.33
C LEU A 80 20.79 -3.15 -5.26
N ILE A 81 19.57 -2.62 -5.12
CA ILE A 81 19.07 -1.50 -5.93
C ILE A 81 19.95 -0.26 -5.74
N GLY A 82 20.31 0.09 -4.50
CA GLY A 82 21.15 1.24 -4.21
C GLY A 82 22.55 1.14 -4.81
N VAL A 83 23.17 -0.06 -4.79
CA VAL A 83 24.48 -0.30 -5.42
C VAL A 83 24.37 -0.22 -6.94
N VAL A 84 23.33 -0.81 -7.55
CA VAL A 84 23.11 -0.76 -8.99
C VAL A 84 22.92 0.69 -9.45
N GLU A 85 22.10 1.46 -8.74
CA GLU A 85 21.85 2.87 -9.07
C GLU A 85 23.12 3.71 -8.95
N TYR A 86 23.89 3.53 -7.87
CA TYR A 86 25.16 4.23 -7.71
C TYR A 86 26.17 3.90 -8.83
N SER A 87 26.22 2.63 -9.25
CA SER A 87 27.23 2.15 -10.22
C SER A 87 26.85 2.43 -11.67
N TYR A 88 25.55 2.37 -12.00
CA TYR A 88 25.05 2.42 -13.39
C TYR A 88 24.12 3.60 -13.66
N GLY A 89 23.71 4.39 -12.67
CA GLY A 89 22.77 5.50 -12.83
C GLY A 89 23.25 6.58 -13.80
N GLY A 90 24.56 6.87 -13.82
CA GLY A 90 25.16 7.79 -14.80
C GLY A 90 25.04 7.27 -16.23
N VAL A 91 25.42 6.00 -16.46
CA VAL A 91 25.33 5.34 -17.78
C VAL A 91 23.88 5.25 -18.23
N PHE A 92 22.96 4.96 -17.32
CA PHE A 92 21.53 4.94 -17.60
C PHE A 92 21.02 6.32 -18.01
N SER A 93 21.38 7.37 -17.28
CA SER A 93 21.00 8.76 -17.59
C SER A 93 21.44 9.18 -18.98
N ASP A 94 22.70 8.88 -19.35
CA ASP A 94 23.23 9.17 -20.69
C ASP A 94 22.52 8.36 -21.78
N PHE A 95 22.22 7.10 -21.51
CA PHE A 95 21.44 6.24 -22.40
C PHE A 95 20.05 6.83 -22.68
N VAL A 96 19.33 7.29 -21.65
CA VAL A 96 18.01 7.93 -21.78
C VAL A 96 18.09 9.24 -22.56
N ALA A 97 19.06 10.08 -22.23
CA ALA A 97 19.22 11.39 -22.86
C ALA A 97 19.60 11.29 -24.36
N SER A 98 20.34 10.25 -24.76
CA SER A 98 20.88 10.11 -26.12
C SER A 98 19.81 10.05 -27.22
N SER A 99 18.70 9.32 -27.05
CA SER A 99 17.75 9.05 -28.14
C SER A 99 16.31 8.88 -27.68
N ALA A 100 15.37 9.40 -28.49
CA ALA A 100 13.93 9.22 -28.26
C ALA A 100 13.51 7.73 -28.35
N LYS A 101 14.24 6.95 -29.15
CA LYS A 101 13.99 5.52 -29.28
C LYS A 101 14.28 4.79 -27.97
N ASN A 102 15.28 5.23 -27.21
CA ASN A 102 15.65 4.61 -25.94
C ASN A 102 14.56 4.85 -24.88
N VAL A 103 14.04 6.07 -24.81
CA VAL A 103 12.87 6.40 -23.97
C VAL A 103 11.67 5.56 -24.35
N LEU A 104 11.39 5.41 -25.65
CA LEU A 104 10.28 4.58 -26.12
C LEU A 104 10.45 3.12 -25.69
N VAL A 105 11.66 2.57 -25.80
CA VAL A 105 11.96 1.21 -25.33
C VAL A 105 11.70 1.08 -23.83
N ILE A 106 12.15 2.04 -23.01
CA ILE A 106 11.90 2.05 -21.56
C ILE A 106 10.40 2.08 -21.26
N VAL A 107 9.64 2.95 -21.95
CA VAL A 107 8.18 3.01 -21.81
C VAL A 107 7.55 1.64 -22.13
N LEU A 108 7.96 1.00 -23.23
CA LEU A 108 7.43 -0.32 -23.61
C LEU A 108 7.79 -1.40 -22.59
N VAL A 109 9.02 -1.40 -22.08
CA VAL A 109 9.48 -2.35 -21.05
C VAL A 109 8.67 -2.16 -19.76
N VAL A 110 8.51 -0.93 -19.27
CA VAL A 110 7.71 -0.66 -18.07
C VAL A 110 6.25 -1.03 -18.28
N LEU A 111 5.66 -0.75 -19.45
CA LEU A 111 4.30 -1.19 -19.77
C LEU A 111 4.18 -2.72 -19.77
N ALA A 112 5.19 -3.44 -20.28
CA ALA A 112 5.23 -4.90 -20.21
C ALA A 112 5.38 -5.40 -18.76
N LEU A 113 6.22 -4.77 -17.94
CA LEU A 113 6.37 -5.10 -16.52
C LEU A 113 5.07 -4.85 -15.75
N VAL A 114 4.37 -3.75 -16.01
CA VAL A 114 3.05 -3.46 -15.46
C VAL A 114 2.01 -4.49 -15.91
N ARG A 115 2.13 -5.00 -17.14
CA ARG A 115 1.25 -6.05 -17.68
C ARG A 115 1.45 -7.39 -16.97
N VAL A 116 2.70 -7.72 -16.64
CA VAL A 116 3.11 -8.95 -15.96
C VAL A 116 2.99 -8.83 -14.43
N HIS A 117 2.92 -7.59 -13.92
CA HIS A 117 2.84 -7.32 -12.49
C HIS A 117 1.68 -8.11 -11.87
N PRO A 118 1.97 -8.98 -10.88
CA PRO A 118 0.98 -9.88 -10.32
C PRO A 118 -0.21 -9.10 -9.79
N GLU A 119 -1.39 -9.69 -9.94
CA GLU A 119 -2.58 -9.19 -9.27
C GLU A 119 -2.44 -9.51 -7.77
N PRO A 120 -2.66 -8.53 -6.88
CA PRO A 120 -2.69 -8.82 -5.45
C PRO A 120 -3.82 -9.82 -5.16
N ALA A 121 -3.70 -10.62 -4.09
CA ALA A 121 -4.76 -11.56 -3.74
C ALA A 121 -5.98 -10.85 -3.11
N ASP A 122 -5.75 -9.70 -2.48
CA ASP A 122 -6.69 -8.82 -1.78
C ASP A 122 -6.63 -7.39 -2.35
N ASP A 123 -7.67 -6.57 -2.13
CA ASP A 123 -7.67 -5.15 -2.52
C ASP A 123 -6.76 -4.32 -1.59
N CYS A 124 -5.45 -4.33 -1.88
CA CYS A 124 -4.45 -3.52 -1.20
C CYS A 124 -4.00 -2.33 -2.07
N PRO A 125 -3.61 -1.18 -1.46
CA PRO A 125 -3.13 0.00 -2.21
C PRO A 125 -1.81 -0.27 -2.96
N CYS A 126 -1.09 -1.34 -2.63
CA CYS A 126 0.25 -1.64 -3.14
C CYS A 126 0.35 -1.65 -4.67
N TYR A 127 -0.69 -2.11 -5.37
CA TYR A 127 -0.71 -2.13 -6.83
C TYR A 127 -0.83 -0.72 -7.42
N ASP A 128 -1.71 0.11 -6.86
CA ASP A 128 -1.88 1.49 -7.33
C ASP A 128 -0.65 2.34 -7.04
N ASP A 129 -0.03 2.12 -5.88
CA ASP A 129 1.22 2.77 -5.52
C ASP A 129 2.36 2.36 -6.46
N SER A 130 2.41 1.08 -6.85
CA SER A 130 3.39 0.58 -7.84
C SER A 130 3.16 1.19 -9.22
N LEU A 131 1.90 1.32 -9.67
CA LEU A 131 1.56 1.99 -10.92
C LEU A 131 1.88 3.48 -10.89
N ALA A 132 1.55 4.16 -9.79
CA ALA A 132 1.84 5.57 -9.60
C ALA A 132 3.35 5.80 -9.62
N PHE A 133 4.14 4.96 -8.93
CA PHE A 133 5.59 5.00 -8.95
C PHE A 133 6.16 4.79 -10.37
N ALA A 134 5.69 3.76 -11.08
CA ALA A 134 6.10 3.51 -12.47
C ALA A 134 5.74 4.69 -13.40
N GLY A 135 4.59 5.33 -13.19
CA GLY A 135 4.18 6.52 -13.94
C GLY A 135 5.08 7.73 -13.67
N VAL A 136 5.45 7.97 -12.41
CA VAL A 136 6.40 9.03 -12.03
C VAL A 136 7.78 8.75 -12.63
N PHE A 137 8.26 7.51 -12.55
CA PHE A 137 9.52 7.09 -13.15
C PHE A 137 9.54 7.36 -14.66
N LEU A 138 8.55 6.87 -15.41
CA LEU A 138 8.45 7.14 -16.86
C LEU A 138 8.37 8.64 -17.18
N GLY A 139 7.62 9.40 -16.38
CA GLY A 139 7.54 10.85 -16.52
C GLY A 139 8.90 11.53 -16.31
N ALA A 140 9.68 11.08 -15.33
CA ALA A 140 11.03 11.56 -15.08
C ALA A 140 11.95 11.25 -16.28
N GLU A 141 11.93 10.04 -16.83
CA GLU A 141 12.77 9.68 -17.99
C GLU A 141 12.43 10.50 -19.24
N ILE A 142 11.14 10.69 -19.53
CA ILE A 142 10.68 11.54 -20.65
C ILE A 142 11.12 12.99 -20.41
N SER A 143 11.01 13.48 -19.18
CA SER A 143 11.45 14.82 -18.80
C SER A 143 12.95 14.99 -18.99
N THR A 144 13.77 14.03 -18.53
CA THR A 144 15.23 14.02 -18.71
C THR A 144 15.60 14.08 -20.18
N TRP A 145 15.00 13.23 -21.01
CA TRP A 145 15.22 13.22 -22.45
C TRP A 145 14.83 14.54 -23.14
N HIS A 146 13.71 15.13 -22.75
CA HIS A 146 13.23 16.39 -23.30
C HIS A 146 14.12 17.54 -22.85
N PHE A 147 14.48 17.59 -21.57
CA PHE A 147 15.34 18.62 -21.00
C PHE A 147 16.73 18.57 -21.62
N ALA A 148 17.31 17.37 -21.87
CA ALA A 148 18.60 17.17 -22.54
C ALA A 148 18.73 17.92 -23.89
N ARG A 149 17.61 18.14 -24.58
CA ARG A 149 17.54 18.80 -25.90
C ARG A 149 17.27 20.30 -25.81
N SER A 150 16.96 20.79 -24.61
CA SER A 150 16.72 22.20 -24.39
C SER A 150 18.03 22.98 -24.39
N PRO A 151 18.06 24.23 -24.89
CA PRO A 151 19.26 25.06 -24.89
C PRO A 151 19.71 25.49 -23.48
N ILE A 152 18.92 25.16 -22.45
CA ILE A 152 19.14 25.54 -21.04
C ILE A 152 19.70 24.34 -20.26
N ALA A 153 19.77 23.14 -20.85
CA ALA A 153 20.34 21.98 -20.19
C ALA A 153 21.86 22.10 -20.04
N TRP A 154 22.37 21.65 -18.90
CA TRP A 154 23.80 21.57 -18.65
C TRP A 154 24.25 20.13 -18.92
N THR A 155 25.52 20.00 -19.30
CA THR A 155 26.18 18.73 -19.65
C THR A 155 27.06 18.19 -18.53
N GLU A 156 27.19 18.92 -17.42
CA GLU A 156 28.07 18.63 -16.28
C GLU A 156 27.22 18.54 -14.99
N PRO A 157 27.34 17.48 -14.16
CA PRO A 157 28.23 16.32 -14.29
C PRO A 157 27.74 15.21 -15.25
N CYS A 158 26.46 15.19 -15.62
CA CYS A 158 25.92 14.31 -16.66
C CYS A 158 24.87 15.05 -17.49
N LEU A 159 24.56 14.51 -18.69
CA LEU A 159 23.67 15.15 -19.65
C LEU A 159 22.28 15.37 -19.04
N ALA A 160 21.69 16.54 -19.29
CA ALA A 160 20.37 16.93 -18.77
C ALA A 160 20.33 17.19 -17.25
N THR A 161 21.46 17.54 -16.63
CA THR A 161 21.48 17.93 -15.22
C THR A 161 21.25 19.43 -15.04
N VAL A 162 20.66 19.82 -13.91
CA VAL A 162 20.71 21.21 -13.40
C VAL A 162 21.66 21.22 -12.21
N PRO A 163 22.95 21.55 -12.41
CA PRO A 163 23.93 21.46 -11.35
C PRO A 163 23.54 22.37 -10.19
N TYR A 164 23.58 21.81 -9.00
CA TYR A 164 23.31 22.53 -7.76
C TYR A 164 24.63 22.71 -7.02
N ARG A 165 25.11 23.96 -6.96
CA ARG A 165 26.29 24.33 -6.17
C ARG A 165 25.87 25.32 -5.10
N PHE A 166 25.82 24.87 -3.86
CA PHE A 166 25.40 25.69 -2.72
C PHE A 166 26.22 26.98 -2.60
N GLU A 167 27.54 26.89 -2.83
CA GLU A 167 28.47 28.03 -2.79
C GLU A 167 28.07 29.19 -3.72
N SER A 168 27.61 28.87 -4.94
CA SER A 168 27.21 29.87 -5.94
C SER A 168 25.79 30.40 -5.75
N LEU A 169 24.88 29.57 -5.21
CA LEU A 169 23.46 29.88 -5.11
C LEU A 169 23.11 30.56 -3.78
N GLY A 170 23.79 30.17 -2.71
CA GLY A 170 23.47 30.58 -1.35
C GLY A 170 22.13 30.05 -0.86
N ILE A 171 21.82 30.35 0.41
CA ILE A 171 20.62 29.85 1.08
C ILE A 171 19.33 30.40 0.47
N VAL A 172 19.31 31.68 0.07
CA VAL A 172 18.10 32.35 -0.43
C VAL A 172 17.61 31.73 -1.73
N LYS A 173 18.48 31.56 -2.74
CA LYS A 173 18.09 30.94 -4.01
C LYS A 173 17.74 29.46 -3.84
N THR A 174 18.39 28.78 -2.89
CA THR A 174 18.05 27.39 -2.52
C THR A 174 16.62 27.29 -2.00
N VAL A 175 16.26 28.13 -1.02
CA VAL A 175 14.91 28.16 -0.46
C VAL A 175 13.89 28.53 -1.54
N LEU A 176 14.19 29.54 -2.36
CA LEU A 176 13.30 29.94 -3.46
C LEU A 176 13.09 28.81 -4.48
N ARG A 177 14.14 28.05 -4.83
CA ARG A 177 14.06 26.88 -5.71
C ARG A 177 13.14 25.81 -5.14
N ILE A 178 13.24 25.51 -3.84
CA ILE A 178 12.38 24.55 -3.16
C ILE A 178 10.93 25.03 -3.19
N VAL A 179 10.66 26.29 -2.80
CA VAL A 179 9.32 26.87 -2.80
C VAL A 179 8.70 26.85 -4.20
N LEU A 180 9.46 27.26 -5.22
CA LEU A 180 9.01 27.22 -6.61
C LEU A 180 8.68 25.79 -7.06
N GLY A 181 9.53 24.83 -6.75
CA GLY A 181 9.29 23.42 -7.08
C GLY A 181 8.02 22.87 -6.43
N VAL A 182 7.81 23.16 -5.14
CA VAL A 182 6.61 22.78 -4.41
C VAL A 182 5.36 23.40 -5.05
N LEU A 183 5.38 24.70 -5.35
CA LEU A 183 4.26 25.38 -6.01
C LEU A 183 3.94 24.77 -7.39
N LEU A 184 4.97 24.49 -8.20
CA LEU A 184 4.79 23.87 -9.52
C LEU A 184 4.16 22.47 -9.42
N ILE A 185 4.57 21.64 -8.45
CA ILE A 185 3.98 20.32 -8.23
C ILE A 185 2.49 20.44 -7.87
N PHE A 186 2.14 21.37 -6.97
CA PHE A 186 0.75 21.61 -6.59
C PHE A 186 -0.08 22.12 -7.77
N SER A 187 0.42 23.12 -8.51
CA SER A 187 -0.27 23.63 -9.70
C SER A 187 -0.47 22.55 -10.75
N TRP A 188 0.56 21.74 -11.02
CA TRP A 188 0.48 20.62 -11.96
C TRP A 188 -0.58 19.60 -11.54
N ARG A 189 -0.60 19.21 -10.26
CA ARG A 189 -1.60 18.28 -9.71
C ARG A 189 -3.03 18.79 -9.91
N GLU A 190 -3.29 20.05 -9.58
CA GLU A 190 -4.63 20.65 -9.69
C GLU A 190 -5.11 20.78 -11.14
N ILE A 191 -4.20 20.96 -12.10
CA ILE A 191 -4.53 21.01 -13.53
C ILE A 191 -4.71 19.60 -14.10
N MET A 192 -3.81 18.67 -13.76
CA MET A 192 -3.80 17.32 -14.32
C MET A 192 -4.97 16.47 -13.83
N LYS A 193 -5.40 16.62 -12.58
CA LYS A 193 -6.51 15.82 -12.03
C LYS A 193 -7.81 15.96 -12.85
N PRO A 194 -8.37 17.17 -13.10
CA PRO A 194 -9.56 17.31 -13.93
C PRO A 194 -9.30 16.99 -15.40
N PHE A 195 -8.09 17.27 -15.92
CA PHE A 195 -7.72 16.97 -17.30
C PHE A 195 -7.73 15.46 -17.58
N LEU A 196 -7.07 14.68 -16.72
CA LEU A 196 -7.02 13.22 -16.83
C LEU A 196 -8.40 12.60 -16.65
N LEU A 197 -9.18 13.03 -15.65
CA LEU A 197 -10.54 12.51 -15.44
C LEU A 197 -11.49 12.82 -16.61
N ARG A 198 -11.17 13.82 -17.45
CA ARG A 198 -11.91 14.12 -18.68
C ARG A 198 -11.46 13.26 -19.87
N ILE A 199 -10.19 12.93 -19.96
CA ILE A 199 -9.58 12.28 -21.14
C ILE A 199 -9.45 10.77 -21.00
N LEU A 200 -9.14 10.25 -19.81
CA LEU A 200 -8.90 8.82 -19.59
C LEU A 200 -10.14 7.95 -19.83
N PRO A 201 -11.35 8.31 -19.33
CA PRO A 201 -12.54 7.49 -19.53
C PRO A 201 -12.91 7.23 -21.01
N PRO A 202 -12.95 8.23 -21.91
CA PRO A 202 -13.24 7.96 -23.32
C PRO A 202 -12.13 7.14 -24.00
N ILE A 203 -10.86 7.36 -23.65
CA ILE A 203 -9.75 6.55 -24.17
C ILE A 203 -9.90 5.08 -23.74
N PHE A 204 -10.16 4.81 -22.46
CA PHE A 204 -10.34 3.43 -21.98
C PHE A 204 -11.58 2.76 -22.56
N ARG A 205 -12.67 3.50 -22.81
CA ARG A 205 -13.84 2.97 -23.53
C ARG A 205 -13.51 2.60 -24.97
N ALA A 206 -12.66 3.38 -25.66
CA ALA A 206 -12.20 3.05 -27.00
C ALA A 206 -11.28 1.81 -26.99
N LEU A 207 -10.31 1.75 -26.07
CA LEU A 207 -9.43 0.58 -25.90
C LEU A 207 -10.20 -0.69 -25.53
N GLY A 208 -11.32 -0.57 -24.81
CA GLY A 208 -12.25 -1.66 -24.54
C GLY A 208 -12.85 -2.31 -25.76
N LYS A 209 -13.13 -1.51 -26.80
CA LYS A 209 -13.61 -2.04 -28.08
C LYS A 209 -12.51 -2.76 -28.86
N LEU A 210 -11.25 -2.45 -28.61
CA LEU A 210 -10.09 -3.07 -29.26
C LEU A 210 -9.58 -4.33 -28.52
N GLY A 211 -10.21 -4.74 -27.41
CA GLY A 211 -9.79 -5.93 -26.66
C GLY A 211 -8.45 -5.79 -25.92
N LEU A 212 -7.88 -4.58 -25.86
CA LEU A 212 -6.60 -4.28 -25.19
C LEU A 212 -6.79 -3.97 -23.70
N LEU A 213 -7.98 -4.15 -23.15
CA LEU A 213 -8.20 -3.98 -21.72
C LEU A 213 -7.55 -5.12 -20.94
N LEU A 214 -6.85 -4.76 -19.87
CA LEU A 214 -6.50 -5.68 -18.81
C LEU A 214 -7.71 -5.85 -17.88
N PRO A 215 -8.48 -6.96 -17.93
CA PRO A 215 -9.38 -7.27 -16.84
C PRO A 215 -8.53 -7.52 -15.59
N ARG A 216 -8.82 -6.82 -14.49
CA ARG A 216 -8.23 -7.06 -13.17
C ARG A 216 -9.36 -7.24 -12.15
N ARG A 217 -9.19 -8.15 -11.19
CA ARG A 217 -10.26 -8.57 -10.26
C ARG A 217 -10.92 -7.43 -9.47
N PHE A 218 -10.14 -6.43 -9.02
CA PHE A 218 -10.61 -5.37 -8.12
C PHE A 218 -11.04 -4.06 -8.81
N PHE A 219 -10.97 -4.00 -10.13
CA PHE A 219 -11.27 -2.77 -10.89
C PHE A 219 -12.46 -2.96 -11.82
N THR A 220 -13.48 -2.13 -11.64
CA THR A 220 -14.62 -2.08 -12.57
C THR A 220 -14.18 -1.50 -13.92
N GLN A 221 -14.64 -2.12 -15.00
CA GLN A 221 -14.22 -1.72 -16.35
C GLN A 221 -14.84 -0.37 -16.74
N ALA A 222 -14.11 0.44 -17.51
CA ALA A 222 -14.56 1.75 -18.00
C ALA A 222 -15.83 1.70 -18.88
N SER A 223 -16.18 0.52 -19.39
CA SER A 223 -17.43 0.22 -20.10
C SER A 223 -18.64 0.05 -19.17
N GLN A 224 -18.41 -0.29 -17.90
CA GLN A 224 -19.45 -0.66 -16.93
C GLN A 224 -19.94 0.53 -16.08
N TYR A 225 -19.32 1.71 -16.20
CA TYR A 225 -19.75 2.91 -15.51
C TYR A 225 -19.84 4.13 -16.45
N ASN A 226 -20.91 4.91 -16.31
CA ASN A 226 -21.16 6.08 -17.15
C ASN A 226 -20.56 7.38 -16.59
N LYS A 227 -20.45 7.51 -15.27
CA LYS A 227 -19.98 8.72 -14.59
C LYS A 227 -18.92 8.38 -13.56
N VAL A 228 -17.74 9.00 -13.67
CA VAL A 228 -16.71 8.97 -12.62
C VAL A 228 -17.20 9.85 -11.47
N PRO A 229 -17.26 9.34 -10.22
CA PRO A 229 -17.60 10.17 -9.07
C PRO A 229 -16.61 11.34 -8.94
N SER A 230 -17.11 12.57 -8.84
CA SER A 230 -16.27 13.77 -8.72
C SER A 230 -15.50 13.86 -7.39
N GLN A 231 -15.91 13.07 -6.40
CA GLN A 231 -15.29 12.94 -5.09
C GLN A 231 -14.86 11.47 -4.89
N LEU A 232 -13.83 11.03 -5.63
CA LEU A 232 -13.07 9.86 -5.21
C LEU A 232 -12.39 10.21 -3.89
N LYS A 233 -12.84 9.57 -2.82
CA LYS A 233 -12.25 9.60 -1.48
C LYS A 233 -10.94 8.79 -1.47
N ASP A 234 -9.99 9.13 -2.34
CA ASP A 234 -8.61 8.63 -2.24
C ASP A 234 -7.91 9.46 -1.17
N HIS A 235 -8.24 9.13 0.09
CA HIS A 235 -7.77 9.83 1.30
C HIS A 235 -6.37 9.40 1.73
N ASP A 236 -5.67 8.59 0.94
CA ASP A 236 -4.49 7.86 1.43
C ASP A 236 -3.16 8.59 1.22
N VAL A 237 -3.05 9.56 0.28
CA VAL A 237 -1.74 10.11 -0.09
C VAL A 237 -1.59 11.61 0.18
N LEU A 238 -2.55 12.48 -0.20
CA LEU A 238 -2.49 13.92 0.11
C LEU A 238 -3.89 14.55 0.23
N PRO A 239 -4.17 15.31 1.32
CA PRO A 239 -5.46 15.96 1.51
C PRO A 239 -5.70 17.05 0.46
N SER A 240 -6.97 17.27 0.10
CA SER A 240 -7.36 18.37 -0.78
C SER A 240 -7.18 19.72 -0.09
N PHE A 241 -6.95 20.81 -0.84
CA PHE A 241 -6.84 22.17 -0.29
C PHE A 241 -8.04 22.58 0.58
N SER A 242 -9.22 22.04 0.27
CA SER A 242 -10.46 22.23 1.03
C SER A 242 -10.43 21.62 2.44
N GLU A 243 -9.53 20.67 2.71
CA GLU A 243 -9.43 19.92 3.96
C GLU A 243 -8.32 20.43 4.88
N ILE A 244 -7.41 21.27 4.40
CA ILE A 244 -6.34 21.89 5.20
C ILE A 244 -6.87 22.59 6.46
N PRO A 245 -7.97 23.37 6.42
CA PRO A 245 -8.54 23.97 7.63
C PRO A 245 -9.02 22.92 8.64
N SER A 246 -9.56 21.79 8.16
CA SER A 246 -10.06 20.71 9.02
C SER A 246 -8.92 19.91 9.68
N ILE A 247 -7.75 19.85 9.05
CA ILE A 247 -6.55 19.21 9.62
C ILE A 247 -6.00 20.09 10.74
N ILE A 248 -5.92 21.41 10.53
CA ILE A 248 -5.49 22.37 11.56
C ILE A 248 -6.42 22.33 12.77
N THR A 249 -7.73 22.19 12.57
CA THR A 249 -8.68 22.05 13.67
C THR A 249 -8.61 20.68 14.35
N ASN A 250 -8.34 19.60 13.61
CA ASN A 250 -8.11 18.26 14.18
C ASN A 250 -6.81 18.16 14.99
N ILE A 251 -5.77 18.93 14.64
CA ILE A 251 -4.55 19.07 15.45
C ILE A 251 -4.88 19.77 16.78
N ARG A 252 -5.78 20.76 16.74
CA ARG A 252 -6.25 21.48 17.93
C ARG A 252 -7.20 20.65 18.81
N HIS A 253 -7.96 19.74 18.22
CA HIS A 253 -8.88 18.84 18.91
C HIS A 253 -8.81 17.43 18.32
N PRO A 254 -7.93 16.53 18.84
CA PRO A 254 -7.77 15.20 18.29
C PRO A 254 -9.05 14.37 18.52
N ARG A 255 -9.83 14.17 17.45
CA ARG A 255 -10.89 13.16 17.45
C ARG A 255 -10.25 11.77 17.53
N LYS A 256 -10.59 11.01 18.57
CA LYS A 256 -10.25 9.59 18.67
C LYS A 256 -10.91 8.85 17.49
N ARG A 257 -10.12 8.53 16.45
CA ARG A 257 -10.59 7.71 15.33
C ARG A 257 -10.93 6.34 15.91
N ALA A 258 -12.18 5.91 15.79
CA ALA A 258 -12.57 4.57 16.19
C ALA A 258 -11.74 3.59 15.37
N VAL A 259 -10.88 2.83 16.05
CA VAL A 259 -10.17 1.70 15.44
C VAL A 259 -11.26 0.70 15.06
N SER A 260 -11.34 0.34 13.79
CA SER A 260 -12.25 -0.72 13.35
C SER A 260 -11.70 -2.04 13.89
N VAL A 261 -12.41 -2.58 14.87
CA VAL A 261 -12.10 -3.86 15.52
C VAL A 261 -12.94 -4.92 14.79
N GLY A 262 -12.30 -5.73 13.94
CA GLY A 262 -12.93 -6.75 13.09
C GLY A 262 -12.25 -6.93 11.72
N PRO A 263 -12.60 -7.96 10.94
CA PRO A 263 -11.94 -8.31 9.67
C PRO A 263 -11.92 -7.13 8.69
N GLN A 264 -10.73 -6.73 8.23
CA GLN A 264 -10.55 -5.61 7.27
C GLN A 264 -10.18 -6.11 5.87
N SER A 265 -9.49 -7.25 5.78
CA SER A 265 -9.10 -7.90 4.52
C SER A 265 -9.87 -9.20 4.28
N GLU A 266 -9.85 -9.73 3.04
CA GLU A 266 -10.40 -11.08 2.78
C GLU A 266 -9.61 -12.13 3.57
N ALA A 267 -8.28 -11.96 3.73
CA ALA A 267 -7.45 -12.81 4.56
C ALA A 267 -7.90 -12.83 6.04
N ASP A 268 -8.19 -11.67 6.63
CA ASP A 268 -8.70 -11.58 8.01
C ASP A 268 -10.07 -12.27 8.13
N ALA A 269 -10.89 -12.21 7.08
CA ALA A 269 -12.19 -12.87 7.04
C ALA A 269 -12.03 -14.39 6.94
N TYR A 270 -11.12 -14.89 6.10
CA TYR A 270 -10.77 -16.31 6.04
C TYR A 270 -10.17 -16.80 7.35
N GLU A 271 -9.31 -16.02 8.01
CA GLU A 271 -8.77 -16.35 9.33
C GLU A 271 -9.88 -16.41 10.38
N ALA A 272 -10.79 -15.44 10.38
CA ALA A 272 -11.96 -15.43 11.27
C ALA A 272 -12.87 -16.64 11.05
N LEU A 273 -13.10 -17.05 9.79
CA LEU A 273 -13.87 -18.24 9.44
C LEU A 273 -13.15 -19.53 9.86
N ALA A 274 -11.87 -19.68 9.53
CA ALA A 274 -11.05 -20.83 9.92
C ALA A 274 -10.99 -21.00 11.44
N TYR A 275 -10.93 -19.88 12.17
CA TYR A 275 -10.95 -19.85 13.61
C TYR A 275 -12.30 -20.29 14.19
N ARG A 276 -13.42 -19.80 13.63
CA ARG A 276 -14.77 -20.26 14.01
C ARG A 276 -14.95 -21.75 13.76
N GLU A 277 -14.47 -22.25 12.63
CA GLU A 277 -14.51 -23.66 12.27
C GLU A 277 -13.66 -24.51 13.22
N LYS A 278 -12.46 -24.03 13.61
CA LYS A 278 -11.64 -24.69 14.62
C LYS A 278 -12.36 -24.78 15.97
N ARG A 279 -13.00 -23.70 16.44
CA ARG A 279 -13.80 -23.72 17.68
C ARG A 279 -14.97 -24.69 17.60
N ARG A 280 -15.65 -24.76 16.45
CA ARG A 280 -16.75 -25.70 16.20
C ARG A 280 -16.27 -27.15 16.26
N ARG A 281 -15.12 -27.46 15.66
CA ARG A 281 -14.50 -28.78 15.77
C ARG A 281 -14.11 -29.11 17.21
N GLU A 282 -13.57 -28.14 17.94
CA GLU A 282 -13.20 -28.32 19.35
C GLU A 282 -14.44 -28.53 20.23
N SER A 283 -15.54 -27.80 20.01
CA SER A 283 -16.80 -27.98 20.76
C SER A 283 -17.50 -29.31 20.45
N LEU A 284 -17.48 -29.77 19.20
CA LEU A 284 -17.98 -31.09 18.79
C LEU A 284 -17.11 -32.22 19.35
N SER A 285 -15.78 -32.06 19.36
CA SER A 285 -14.85 -33.04 19.92
C SER A 285 -14.89 -33.13 21.46
N GLY A 286 -15.24 -32.03 22.13
CA GLY A 286 -15.43 -31.97 23.58
C GLY A 286 -16.65 -32.77 24.06
N GLY A 287 -17.64 -32.99 23.19
CA GLY A 287 -18.86 -33.74 23.51
C GLY A 287 -18.69 -35.27 23.60
N SER A 288 -17.53 -35.82 23.17
CA SER A 288 -17.27 -37.28 23.18
C SER A 288 -16.20 -37.73 24.18
N ARG A 289 -15.72 -36.86 25.08
CA ARG A 289 -14.88 -37.30 26.20
C ARG A 289 -15.74 -37.60 27.43
N ALA A 290 -15.99 -38.89 27.65
CA ALA A 290 -16.28 -39.38 29.00
C ALA A 290 -15.19 -38.86 29.95
N SER A 291 -15.60 -38.23 31.04
CA SER A 291 -14.73 -37.62 32.04
C SER A 291 -13.57 -38.54 32.43
N PRO A 292 -12.30 -38.17 32.23
CA PRO A 292 -11.23 -38.76 33.00
C PRO A 292 -11.13 -37.99 34.33
N ALA A 293 -11.01 -38.76 35.41
CA ALA A 293 -10.75 -38.27 36.75
C ALA A 293 -9.56 -37.30 36.77
N ALA A 294 -9.60 -36.41 37.76
CA ALA A 294 -8.61 -35.39 38.07
C ALA A 294 -7.16 -35.88 37.88
N ASP A 295 -6.44 -35.27 36.94
CA ASP A 295 -5.01 -35.05 37.11
C ASP A 295 -4.58 -33.75 36.42
N GLY A 296 -3.70 -33.02 37.10
CA GLY A 296 -3.40 -31.62 36.85
C GLY A 296 -2.72 -31.35 35.51
N GLY A 297 -3.24 -30.36 34.77
CA GLY A 297 -2.64 -29.92 33.52
C GLY A 297 -3.18 -28.59 33.04
N ASN A 298 -2.63 -27.50 33.58
CA ASN A 298 -3.01 -26.08 33.43
C ASN A 298 -2.85 -25.49 32.00
N LYS A 299 -3.03 -26.28 30.93
CA LYS A 299 -2.81 -25.86 29.52
C LYS A 299 -4.09 -25.60 28.72
N GLN A 300 -5.23 -26.16 29.12
CA GLN A 300 -6.49 -25.99 28.38
C GLN A 300 -7.13 -24.63 28.66
N ASP A 301 -7.16 -24.18 29.92
CA ASP A 301 -7.77 -22.89 30.32
C ASP A 301 -7.09 -21.67 29.68
N GLY A 302 -5.78 -21.75 29.43
CA GLY A 302 -5.03 -20.69 28.76
C GLY A 302 -5.33 -20.57 27.26
N LEU A 303 -5.84 -21.61 26.61
CA LEU A 303 -6.24 -21.56 25.21
C LEU A 303 -7.64 -20.94 25.09
N THR A 304 -8.60 -21.38 25.90
CA THR A 304 -9.96 -20.82 25.97
C THR A 304 -9.96 -19.33 26.31
N ALA A 305 -9.16 -18.91 27.29
CA ALA A 305 -9.04 -17.48 27.65
C ALA A 305 -8.46 -16.63 26.51
N LYS A 306 -7.43 -17.14 25.80
CA LYS A 306 -6.90 -16.48 24.59
C LYS A 306 -7.93 -16.45 23.46
N LEU A 307 -8.79 -17.47 23.40
CA LEU A 307 -9.77 -17.58 22.33
C LEU A 307 -10.91 -16.56 22.50
N ASP A 308 -11.36 -16.37 23.74
CA ASP A 308 -12.39 -15.40 24.10
C ASP A 308 -11.86 -13.95 24.00
N GLU A 309 -10.57 -13.72 24.33
CA GLU A 309 -9.90 -12.43 24.15
C GLU A 309 -9.80 -12.03 22.67
N TYR A 310 -9.50 -12.99 21.78
CA TYR A 310 -9.49 -12.75 20.33
C TYR A 310 -10.90 -12.47 19.77
N GLU A 311 -11.94 -13.13 20.28
CA GLU A 311 -13.33 -12.88 19.88
C GLU A 311 -13.80 -11.47 20.25
N HIS A 312 -13.38 -10.99 21.43
CA HIS A 312 -13.60 -9.60 21.84
C HIS A 312 -12.86 -8.59 20.93
N MET A 313 -11.71 -8.98 20.36
CA MET A 313 -10.95 -8.17 19.39
C MET A 313 -11.46 -8.27 17.94
N MET A 314 -12.39 -9.16 17.62
CA MET A 314 -12.91 -9.34 16.24
C MET A 314 -14.35 -8.84 16.04
N GLY A 315 -14.96 -8.32 17.10
CA GLY A 315 -16.33 -7.80 17.09
C GLY A 315 -17.38 -8.91 17.13
N THR A 316 -18.31 -8.81 18.08
CA THR A 316 -19.36 -9.81 18.30
C THR A 316 -20.41 -9.77 17.17
N GLY A 317 -20.22 -10.57 16.14
CA GLY A 317 -21.33 -11.12 15.37
C GLY A 317 -21.92 -12.30 16.15
N GLY A 318 -22.76 -12.01 17.14
CA GLY A 318 -23.33 -13.05 18.01
C GLY A 318 -24.21 -14.03 17.23
N PRO A 319 -24.23 -15.33 17.59
CA PRO A 319 -25.19 -16.26 17.03
C PRO A 319 -26.60 -15.83 17.46
N ARG A 320 -27.50 -15.64 16.48
CA ARG A 320 -28.92 -15.40 16.74
C ARG A 320 -29.54 -16.66 17.35
N THR A 321 -29.53 -16.76 18.67
CA THR A 321 -30.47 -17.62 19.38
C THR A 321 -31.85 -17.00 19.26
N ARG A 322 -32.71 -17.62 18.45
CA ARG A 322 -34.10 -17.20 18.29
C ARG A 322 -34.86 -17.50 19.58
N SER A 323 -34.96 -16.50 20.47
CA SER A 323 -35.80 -16.57 21.66
C SER A 323 -37.27 -16.66 21.24
N ALA A 324 -37.82 -17.87 21.29
CA ALA A 324 -39.25 -18.10 21.12
C ALA A 324 -39.98 -17.71 22.42
N ASN A 325 -40.67 -16.57 22.42
CA ASN A 325 -41.69 -16.26 23.42
C ASN A 325 -43.08 -16.23 22.74
N GLY A 326 -43.81 -17.32 22.95
CA GLY A 326 -45.23 -17.35 23.32
C GLY A 326 -46.26 -16.70 22.41
N ALA A 327 -46.82 -17.47 21.47
CA ALA A 327 -48.22 -17.36 21.09
C ALA A 327 -48.83 -18.77 20.99
N ASN A 328 -49.72 -19.10 21.92
CA ASN A 328 -50.55 -20.29 21.90
C ASN A 328 -51.41 -20.33 20.63
N ALA A 329 -51.30 -21.40 19.85
CA ALA A 329 -52.42 -21.96 19.10
C ALA A 329 -52.10 -23.41 18.68
N ASN A 330 -52.99 -24.32 19.07
CA ASN A 330 -52.99 -25.74 18.72
C ASN A 330 -52.92 -25.98 17.21
N GLY A 331 -52.16 -26.99 16.80
CA GLY A 331 -52.23 -27.58 15.47
C GLY A 331 -51.16 -28.65 15.27
N ASN A 332 -51.55 -29.92 15.36
CA ASN A 332 -50.75 -31.06 14.93
C ASN A 332 -50.31 -30.88 13.46
N ALA A 333 -49.01 -30.76 13.21
CA ALA A 333 -48.42 -31.06 11.92
C ALA A 333 -46.95 -31.46 12.10
N CYS A 334 -46.61 -32.63 11.55
CA CYS A 334 -45.28 -33.21 11.47
C CYS A 334 -44.31 -32.25 10.76
N ILE A 335 -43.14 -31.99 11.35
CA ILE A 335 -42.05 -31.20 10.76
C ILE A 335 -41.18 -32.17 9.94
N PRO A 336 -40.97 -31.96 8.63
CA PRO A 336 -39.89 -32.64 7.91
C PRO A 336 -38.56 -32.08 8.38
N ALA A 337 -37.67 -33.00 8.79
CA ALA A 337 -36.26 -32.75 9.03
C ALA A 337 -35.55 -32.22 7.75
N ASP A 338 -34.40 -31.60 7.99
CA ASP A 338 -33.35 -31.28 7.02
C ASP A 338 -33.55 -30.01 6.16
N LEU A 339 -33.26 -28.86 6.77
CA LEU A 339 -32.67 -27.74 6.03
C LEU A 339 -31.15 -27.97 5.97
N PRO A 340 -30.49 -27.90 4.80
CA PRO A 340 -29.07 -28.16 4.70
C PRO A 340 -28.27 -27.07 5.43
N GLU A 341 -27.45 -27.49 6.39
CA GLU A 341 -26.54 -26.65 7.19
C GLU A 341 -25.60 -25.79 6.31
N ASN A 342 -25.32 -26.23 5.08
CA ASN A 342 -24.56 -25.49 4.07
C ASN A 342 -25.20 -24.17 3.63
N ALA A 343 -26.53 -24.02 3.72
CA ALA A 343 -27.21 -22.82 3.24
C ALA A 343 -26.96 -21.62 4.19
N THR A 344 -26.93 -21.86 5.49
CA THR A 344 -26.64 -20.84 6.50
C THR A 344 -25.16 -20.41 6.49
N GLU A 345 -24.23 -21.33 6.25
CA GLU A 345 -22.80 -20.99 6.14
C GLU A 345 -22.51 -20.10 4.94
N SER A 346 -23.07 -20.45 3.77
CA SER A 346 -22.91 -19.62 2.56
C SER A 346 -23.47 -18.21 2.74
N SER A 347 -24.50 -18.04 3.57
CA SER A 347 -25.11 -16.75 3.86
C SER A 347 -24.25 -15.91 4.81
N ASP A 348 -23.66 -16.52 5.84
CA ASP A 348 -22.80 -15.82 6.80
C ASP A 348 -21.45 -15.44 6.18
N GLU A 349 -20.90 -16.31 5.31
CA GLU A 349 -19.73 -15.99 4.49
C GLU A 349 -20.04 -14.84 3.53
N ALA A 350 -21.12 -14.95 2.75
CA ALA A 350 -21.53 -13.89 1.83
C ALA A 350 -21.78 -12.55 2.54
N GLU A 351 -22.35 -12.58 3.75
CA GLU A 351 -22.53 -11.37 4.55
C GLU A 351 -21.18 -10.79 5.03
N MET A 352 -20.23 -11.62 5.46
CA MET A 352 -18.91 -11.18 5.88
C MET A 352 -18.12 -10.55 4.73
N PHE A 353 -18.09 -11.21 3.57
CA PHE A 353 -17.45 -10.68 2.36
C PHE A 353 -18.18 -9.46 1.78
N SER A 354 -19.51 -9.34 1.98
CA SER A 354 -20.27 -8.15 1.54
C SER A 354 -19.91 -6.87 2.31
N ARG A 355 -19.35 -7.01 3.53
CA ARG A 355 -18.87 -5.91 4.36
C ARG A 355 -17.45 -5.46 3.97
N ILE A 356 -16.75 -6.26 3.16
CA ILE A 356 -15.42 -5.95 2.62
C ILE A 356 -15.57 -5.00 1.41
N LYS A 357 -14.58 -4.14 1.23
CA LYS A 357 -14.59 -3.00 0.29
C LYS A 357 -14.96 -3.43 -1.13
N LYS A 358 -15.94 -2.73 -1.73
CA LYS A 358 -16.38 -2.95 -3.13
C LYS A 358 -15.27 -2.59 -4.14
N PRO A 359 -15.23 -3.24 -5.31
CA PRO A 359 -14.23 -2.98 -6.34
C PRO A 359 -14.24 -1.51 -6.79
N ARG A 360 -13.04 -0.96 -7.02
CA ARG A 360 -12.82 0.46 -7.32
C ARG A 360 -13.07 0.75 -8.80
N VAL A 361 -13.35 2.02 -9.10
CA VAL A 361 -13.58 2.51 -10.47
C VAL A 361 -12.22 2.78 -11.11
N ARG A 362 -11.96 2.16 -12.26
CA ARG A 362 -10.69 2.31 -13.00
C ARG A 362 -10.55 3.66 -13.69
#